data_AF-A0A804ICC6-F1
#
_entry.id   AF-A0A804ICC6-F1
#
_cell.length_a   1.000
_cell.length_b   1.000
_cell.length_c   1.000
_cell.angle_alpha   90.00
_cell.angle_beta   90.00
_cell.angle_gamma   90.00
#
_symmetry.space_group_name_H-M   'P 1'
#
loop_
_entity.id
_entity.type
_entity.pdbx_description
1 polymer ?
#
loop_
_entity_poly.entity_id
_entity_poly.type
_entity_poly.pdbx_seq_one_letter_code
_entity_poly.pdbx_strand_id
1 'polypeptide(L)'
;MAESASAANQPCHTRSISLPSRSHSAALRVEEELHKLRSSMASPSSTPEKMCDGLRRLEGVYESVNQQILIHPLQRRWAEEETDGCIRLLDVCSAVKDRLTADKAAKVKQVVGCLQGVDQEEGSLDCICCKDVDGERARAGAKSTAEVGSQHRGV
;
A
#
# COMPACT_ATOMS: atom_id res chain seq x y z
N MET A 1 18.70 30.92 6.31
CA MET A 1 18.80 29.45 6.33
C MET A 1 17.48 28.88 6.82
N ALA A 2 16.72 28.27 5.92
CA ALA A 2 15.79 27.17 6.20
C ALA A 2 15.52 26.50 4.84
N GLU A 3 15.88 25.23 4.78
CA GLU A 3 16.14 24.43 3.59
C GLU A 3 14.88 23.74 3.09
N SER A 4 14.83 23.55 1.77
CA SER A 4 13.75 22.96 0.98
C SER A 4 13.55 21.46 1.21
N ALA A 5 12.33 20.97 0.98
CA ALA A 5 12.13 19.69 0.30
C ALA A 5 10.74 19.64 -0.38
N SER A 6 10.76 19.91 -1.68
CA SER A 6 9.67 19.64 -2.62
C SER A 6 9.50 18.12 -2.75
N ALA A 7 8.44 17.55 -2.18
CA ALA A 7 7.99 16.21 -2.55
C ALA A 7 7.19 16.33 -3.86
N ALA A 8 7.91 16.21 -4.96
CA ALA A 8 7.38 16.24 -6.31
C ALA A 8 6.27 15.19 -6.50
N ASN A 9 5.20 15.67 -7.14
CA ASN A 9 4.15 14.88 -7.78
C ASN A 9 4.81 13.84 -8.71
N GLN A 10 4.93 12.59 -8.27
CA GLN A 10 5.34 11.48 -9.12
C GLN A 10 4.04 10.82 -9.60
N PRO A 11 3.68 10.91 -10.89
CA PRO A 11 2.64 10.08 -11.44
C PRO A 11 3.08 8.63 -11.28
N CYS A 12 2.40 7.87 -10.43
CA CYS A 12 2.54 6.42 -10.39
C CYS A 12 2.09 5.89 -11.76
N HIS A 13 3.02 5.80 -12.70
CA HIS A 13 2.84 5.01 -13.91
C HIS A 13 2.82 3.56 -13.45
N THR A 14 1.64 3.08 -13.08
CA THR A 14 1.32 1.67 -13.02
C THR A 14 1.45 1.14 -14.46
N ARG A 15 2.68 0.84 -14.87
CA ARG A 15 2.93 0.05 -16.07
C ARG A 15 2.35 -1.32 -15.76
N SER A 16 1.23 -1.64 -16.40
CA SER A 16 0.68 -2.98 -16.43
C SER A 16 1.83 -3.96 -16.66
N ILE A 17 2.04 -4.86 -15.71
CA ILE A 17 2.96 -5.98 -15.89
C ILE A 17 2.30 -6.94 -16.88
N SER A 18 2.47 -6.66 -18.18
CA SER A 18 2.22 -7.69 -19.18
C SER A 18 3.15 -8.84 -18.85
N LEU A 19 2.57 -9.94 -18.36
CA LEU A 19 3.32 -11.18 -18.16
C LEU A 19 4.04 -11.47 -19.47
N PRO A 20 5.37 -11.62 -19.46
CA PRO A 20 6.07 -11.93 -20.68
C PRO A 20 5.46 -13.20 -21.27
N SER A 21 5.24 -13.21 -22.58
CA SER A 21 4.76 -14.35 -23.36
C SER A 21 5.84 -15.46 -23.39
N ARG A 22 6.31 -15.91 -22.23
CA ARG A 22 7.45 -16.83 -22.07
C ARG A 22 7.16 -18.21 -22.63
N SER A 23 5.91 -18.66 -22.54
CA SER A 23 5.42 -19.88 -23.18
C SER A 23 5.73 -19.90 -24.67
N HIS A 24 5.62 -18.75 -25.33
CA HIS A 24 5.95 -18.63 -26.74
C HIS A 24 7.46 -18.77 -27.00
N SER A 25 8.32 -18.23 -26.13
CA SER A 25 9.77 -18.38 -26.28
C SER A 25 10.25 -19.82 -26.06
N ALA A 26 9.63 -20.54 -25.12
CA ALA A 26 9.95 -21.94 -24.87
C ALA A 26 9.56 -22.84 -26.04
N ALA A 27 8.34 -22.66 -26.57
CA ALA A 27 7.85 -23.40 -27.73
C ALA A 27 8.74 -23.17 -28.96
N LEU A 28 9.12 -21.92 -29.25
CA LEU A 28 10.01 -21.59 -30.37
C LEU A 28 11.38 -22.26 -30.23
N ARG A 29 11.95 -22.32 -29.01
CA ARG A 29 13.23 -23.00 -28.77
C ARG A 29 13.14 -24.51 -28.97
N VAL A 30 12.03 -25.14 -28.56
CA VAL A 30 11.78 -26.57 -28.80
C VAL A 30 11.67 -26.84 -30.31
N GLU A 31 10.89 -26.02 -31.03
CA GLU A 31 10.73 -26.14 -32.48
C GLU A 31 12.05 -25.95 -33.22
N GLU A 32 12.87 -24.98 -32.80
CA GLU A 32 14.17 -24.70 -33.39
C GLU A 32 15.15 -25.88 -33.21
N GLU A 33 15.27 -26.43 -32.00
CA GLU A 33 16.15 -27.58 -31.75
C GLU A 33 15.65 -28.86 -32.46
N LEU A 34 14.33 -29.06 -32.54
CA LEU A 34 13.74 -30.13 -33.34
C LEU A 34 14.05 -29.97 -34.84
N HIS A 35 13.95 -28.75 -35.37
CA HIS A 35 14.24 -28.47 -36.77
C HIS A 35 15.74 -28.70 -37.08
N LYS A 36 16.64 -28.27 -36.19
CA LYS A 36 18.08 -28.54 -36.29
C LYS A 36 18.40 -30.03 -36.26
N LEU A 37 17.77 -30.78 -35.34
CA LEU A 37 17.97 -32.23 -35.23
C LEU A 37 17.48 -32.95 -36.49
N ARG A 38 16.28 -32.61 -36.99
CA ARG A 38 15.74 -33.16 -38.25
C ARG A 38 16.65 -32.86 -39.45
N SER A 39 17.16 -31.63 -39.53
CA SER A 39 18.10 -31.23 -40.59
C SER A 39 19.42 -31.98 -40.50
N SER A 40 19.93 -32.22 -39.29
CA SER A 40 21.12 -33.06 -39.09
C SER A 40 20.84 -34.49 -39.54
N MET A 41 19.73 -35.10 -39.14
CA MET A 41 19.37 -36.46 -39.53
C MET A 41 19.15 -36.63 -41.04
N ALA A 42 18.65 -35.61 -41.72
CA ALA A 42 18.47 -35.62 -43.17
C ALA A 42 19.77 -35.41 -43.96
N SER A 43 20.85 -34.97 -43.30
CA SER A 43 22.12 -34.73 -43.96
C SER A 43 22.87 -36.05 -44.20
N PRO A 44 23.34 -36.33 -45.42
CA PRO A 44 24.13 -37.53 -45.72
C PRO A 44 25.51 -37.53 -45.04
N SER A 45 25.95 -36.39 -44.52
CA SER A 45 27.21 -36.23 -43.76
C SER A 45 27.02 -36.28 -42.24
N SER A 46 25.82 -36.65 -41.77
CA SER A 46 25.54 -36.71 -40.33
C SER A 46 26.32 -37.82 -39.66
N THR A 47 26.99 -37.49 -38.56
CA THR A 47 27.64 -38.48 -37.69
C THR A 47 26.73 -38.82 -36.50
N PRO A 48 26.86 -40.02 -35.92
CA PRO A 48 26.12 -40.39 -34.71
C PRO A 48 26.33 -39.39 -33.56
N GLU A 49 27.54 -38.86 -33.41
CA GLU A 49 27.85 -37.84 -32.39
C GLU A 49 27.04 -36.55 -32.58
N LYS A 50 26.90 -36.06 -33.83
CA LYS A 50 26.07 -34.89 -34.12
C LYS A 50 24.60 -35.10 -33.75
N MET A 51 24.10 -36.32 -33.94
CA MET A 51 22.73 -36.69 -33.56
C MET A 51 22.58 -36.75 -32.04
N CYS A 52 23.52 -37.38 -31.34
CA CYS A 52 23.56 -37.42 -29.88
C CYS A 52 23.63 -36.02 -29.27
N ASP A 53 24.43 -35.12 -29.85
CA ASP A 53 24.52 -33.73 -29.43
C ASP A 53 23.20 -32.97 -29.63
N GLY A 54 22.51 -33.22 -30.74
CA GLY A 54 21.18 -32.66 -31.00
C GLY A 54 20.13 -33.15 -30.00
N LEU A 55 20.16 -34.44 -29.65
CA LEU A 55 19.28 -35.01 -28.63
C LEU A 55 19.57 -34.42 -27.24
N ARG A 56 20.84 -34.24 -26.88
CA ARG A 56 21.25 -33.63 -25.60
C ARG A 56 20.80 -32.17 -25.50
N ARG A 57 20.88 -31.41 -26.60
CA ARG A 57 20.35 -30.04 -26.65
C ARG A 57 18.84 -30.01 -26.45
N LEU A 58 18.12 -30.92 -27.10
CA LEU A 58 16.66 -31.03 -26.96
C LEU A 58 16.25 -31.42 -25.53
N GLU A 59 16.96 -32.37 -24.91
CA GLU A 59 16.80 -32.75 -23.50
C GLU A 59 16.97 -31.54 -22.57
N GLY A 60 18.01 -30.74 -22.77
CA GLY A 60 18.24 -29.53 -21.98
C GLY A 60 17.12 -28.48 -22.13
N VAL A 61 16.57 -28.33 -23.33
CA VAL A 61 15.40 -27.46 -23.53
C VAL A 61 14.17 -28.04 -22.81
N TYR A 62 13.91 -29.33 -22.93
CA TYR A 62 12.78 -29.98 -22.28
C TYR A 62 12.83 -29.87 -20.75
N GLU A 63 14.01 -30.08 -20.14
CA GLU A 63 14.22 -29.90 -18.71
C GLU A 63 13.92 -28.46 -18.29
N SER A 64 14.39 -27.47 -19.07
CA SER A 64 14.11 -26.06 -18.78
C SER A 64 12.60 -25.72 -18.86
N VAL A 65 11.85 -26.39 -19.73
CA VAL A 65 10.39 -26.23 -19.85
C VAL A 65 9.70 -26.90 -18.67
N ASN A 66 10.12 -28.11 -18.31
CA ASN A 66 9.57 -28.84 -17.17
C ASN A 66 9.73 -28.04 -15.85
N GLN A 67 10.90 -27.45 -15.63
CA GLN A 67 11.13 -26.55 -14.49
C GLN A 67 10.24 -25.32 -14.53
N GLN A 68 10.02 -24.72 -15.71
CA GLN A 68 9.10 -23.59 -15.86
C GLN A 68 7.65 -23.97 -15.54
N ILE A 69 7.18 -25.15 -15.98
CA ILE A 69 5.83 -25.64 -15.70
C ILE A 69 5.63 -25.85 -14.19
N LEU A 70 6.67 -26.24 -13.46
CA LEU A 70 6.58 -26.44 -12.01
C LEU A 70 6.68 -25.12 -11.22
N ILE A 71 7.63 -24.25 -11.59
CA ILE A 71 7.95 -23.02 -10.84
C ILE A 71 6.92 -21.91 -11.13
N HIS A 72 6.44 -21.80 -12.36
CA HIS A 72 5.60 -20.67 -12.77
C HIS A 72 4.22 -20.63 -12.08
N PRO A 73 3.48 -21.74 -11.92
CA PRO A 73 2.23 -21.75 -11.16
C PRO A 73 2.45 -21.40 -9.69
N LEU A 74 3.57 -21.86 -9.11
CA LEU A 74 3.93 -21.54 -7.74
C LEU A 74 4.17 -20.03 -7.60
N GLN A 75 5.09 -19.46 -8.40
CA GLN A 75 5.36 -18.02 -8.38
C GLN A 75 4.12 -17.17 -8.64
N ARG A 76 3.25 -17.60 -9.57
CA ARG A 76 1.98 -16.94 -9.82
C ARG A 76 1.09 -16.94 -8.57
N ARG A 77 0.91 -18.08 -7.92
CA ARG A 77 0.12 -18.20 -6.69
C ARG A 77 0.63 -17.26 -5.59
N TRP A 78 1.95 -17.26 -5.33
CA TRP A 78 2.54 -16.37 -4.34
C TRP A 78 2.32 -14.89 -4.67
N ALA A 79 2.47 -14.52 -5.95
CA ALA A 79 2.22 -13.15 -6.39
C ALA A 79 0.74 -12.76 -6.30
N GLU A 80 -0.18 -13.66 -6.62
CA GLU A 80 -1.63 -13.46 -6.49
C GLU A 80 -2.02 -13.27 -5.01
N GLU A 81 -1.49 -14.10 -4.12
CA GLU A 81 -1.76 -14.02 -2.67
C GLU A 81 -1.23 -12.72 -2.05
N GLU A 82 -0.01 -12.32 -2.41
CA GLU A 82 0.58 -11.04 -1.97
C GLU A 82 -0.24 -9.84 -2.49
N THR A 83 -0.67 -9.90 -3.75
CA THR A 83 -1.48 -8.85 -4.36
C THR A 83 -2.84 -8.74 -3.66
N ASP A 84 -3.49 -9.87 -3.38
CA ASP A 84 -4.74 -9.91 -2.62
C ASP A 84 -4.55 -9.33 -1.21
N GLY A 85 -3.41 -9.62 -0.56
CA GLY A 85 -3.01 -8.99 0.70
C GLY A 85 -2.93 -7.46 0.62
N CYS A 86 -2.28 -6.93 -0.41
CA CYS A 86 -2.15 -5.50 -0.65
C CYS A 86 -3.51 -4.84 -0.93
N ILE A 87 -4.40 -5.48 -1.67
CA ILE A 87 -5.76 -4.98 -1.93
C ILE A 87 -6.54 -4.86 -0.62
N ARG A 88 -6.54 -5.90 0.22
CA ARG A 88 -7.21 -5.85 1.53
C ARG A 88 -6.66 -4.75 2.43
N LEU A 89 -5.34 -4.52 2.41
CA LEU A 89 -4.73 -3.42 3.16
C LEU A 89 -5.19 -2.06 2.65
N LEU A 90 -5.25 -1.88 1.33
CA LEU A 90 -5.76 -0.64 0.72
C LEU A 90 -7.23 -0.39 1.09
N ASP A 91 -8.06 -1.42 1.15
CA ASP A 91 -9.46 -1.30 1.58
C ASP A 91 -9.57 -0.82 3.02
N VAL A 92 -8.76 -1.38 3.93
CA VAL A 92 -8.69 -0.93 5.33
C VAL A 92 -8.21 0.52 5.41
N CYS A 93 -7.15 0.88 4.68
CA CYS A 93 -6.65 2.24 4.63
C CYS A 93 -7.71 3.22 4.09
N SER A 94 -8.47 2.83 3.07
CA SER A 94 -9.57 3.64 2.56
C SER A 94 -10.65 3.82 3.62
N ALA A 95 -11.09 2.75 4.28
CA ALA A 95 -12.10 2.82 5.32
C ALA A 95 -11.69 3.73 6.50
N VAL A 96 -10.42 3.67 6.91
CA VAL A 96 -9.87 4.57 7.95
C VAL A 96 -9.90 6.02 7.49
N LYS A 97 -9.47 6.30 6.27
CA LYS A 97 -9.51 7.65 5.68
C LYS A 97 -10.94 8.17 5.57
N ASP A 98 -11.89 7.33 5.18
CA ASP A 98 -13.30 7.71 5.06
C ASP A 98 -13.91 8.04 6.44
N ARG A 99 -13.55 7.28 7.48
CA ARG A 99 -13.95 7.59 8.87
C ARG A 99 -13.36 8.89 9.36
N LEU A 100 -12.06 9.13 9.12
CA LEU A 100 -11.39 10.36 9.52
C LEU A 100 -11.97 11.59 8.81
N THR A 101 -12.27 11.47 7.52
CA THR A 101 -12.90 12.56 6.75
C THR A 101 -14.33 12.83 7.22
N ALA A 102 -15.10 11.79 7.56
CA ALA A 102 -16.42 11.94 8.16
C ALA A 102 -16.38 12.62 9.54
N ASP A 103 -15.47 12.19 10.42
CA ASP A 103 -15.27 12.81 11.74
C ASP A 103 -14.87 14.29 11.61
N LYS A 104 -13.91 14.59 10.72
CA LYS A 104 -13.52 15.97 10.42
C LYS A 104 -14.71 16.80 9.91
N ALA A 105 -15.50 16.25 8.99
CA ALA A 105 -16.68 16.95 8.47
C ALA A 105 -17.74 17.18 9.55
N ALA A 106 -17.97 16.20 10.45
CA ALA A 106 -18.89 16.35 11.58
C ALA A 106 -18.44 17.46 12.54
N LYS A 107 -17.15 17.47 12.91
CA LYS A 107 -16.56 18.52 13.75
C LYS A 107 -16.68 19.91 13.11
N VAL A 108 -16.42 20.03 11.80
CA VAL A 108 -16.58 21.31 11.09
C VAL A 108 -18.04 21.76 11.09
N LYS A 109 -18.99 20.87 10.79
CA LYS A 109 -20.43 21.19 10.82
C LYS A 109 -20.88 21.67 12.20
N GLN A 110 -20.40 21.03 13.27
CA GLN A 110 -20.69 21.43 14.64
C GLN A 110 -20.19 22.85 14.94
N VAL A 111 -18.93 23.15 14.62
CA VAL A 111 -18.34 24.49 14.82
C VAL A 111 -19.11 25.55 14.01
N VAL A 112 -19.44 25.26 12.76
CA VAL A 112 -20.25 26.16 11.92
C VAL A 112 -21.65 26.37 12.52
N GLY A 113 -22.27 25.32 13.05
CA GLY A 113 -23.54 25.42 13.79
C GLY A 113 -23.46 26.33 15.01
N CYS A 114 -22.41 26.19 15.86
CA CYS A 114 -22.20 27.07 17.01
C CYS A 114 -22.06 28.55 16.57
N LEU A 115 -21.40 28.82 15.44
CA LEU A 115 -21.19 30.17 14.92
C LEU A 115 -22.43 30.80 14.26
N GLN A 116 -23.33 29.97 13.70
CA GLN A 116 -24.52 30.44 12.99
C GLN A 116 -25.73 30.66 13.90
N GLY A 117 -25.64 30.36 15.19
CA GLY A 117 -26.68 30.69 16.18
C GLY A 117 -28.04 30.01 15.91
N VAL A 118 -28.05 28.81 15.35
CA VAL A 118 -29.27 28.00 15.26
C VAL A 118 -29.57 27.41 16.64
N ASP A 119 -30.68 27.83 17.23
CA ASP A 119 -31.17 27.44 18.55
C ASP A 119 -31.07 25.92 18.79
N GLN A 120 -30.05 25.50 19.53
CA GLN A 120 -30.00 24.18 20.14
C GLN A 120 -30.80 24.30 21.44
N GLU A 121 -32.02 23.75 21.46
CA GLU A 121 -32.75 23.47 22.70
C GLU A 121 -31.76 22.96 23.76
N GLU A 122 -31.71 23.70 24.87
CA GLU A 122 -30.97 23.43 26.10
C GLU A 122 -30.92 21.92 26.39
N GLY A 123 -29.74 21.29 26.30
CA GLY A 123 -29.61 19.93 26.84
C GLY A 123 -28.53 19.01 26.30
N SER A 124 -27.68 19.40 25.35
CA SER A 124 -26.57 18.53 24.93
C SER A 124 -25.22 19.04 25.41
N LEU A 125 -24.83 18.62 26.62
CA LEU A 125 -23.52 18.81 27.25
C LEU A 125 -22.34 18.17 26.47
N ASP A 126 -22.60 17.56 25.32
CA ASP A 126 -21.59 16.90 24.46
C ASP A 126 -21.13 17.75 23.27
N CYS A 127 -21.43 19.03 23.32
CA CYS A 127 -20.92 20.02 22.39
C CYS A 127 -19.40 20.24 22.59
N ILE A 128 -18.55 19.98 21.58
CA ILE A 128 -17.08 20.19 21.67
C ILE A 128 -16.77 21.65 21.99
N CYS A 129 -17.53 22.59 21.40
CA CYS A 129 -17.37 24.03 21.63
C CYS A 129 -17.68 24.45 23.10
N CYS A 130 -18.37 23.61 23.87
CA CYS A 130 -18.73 23.85 25.28
C CYS A 130 -17.68 23.27 26.26
N LYS A 131 -17.00 22.17 25.88
CA LYS A 131 -16.04 21.47 26.75
C LYS A 131 -14.74 22.24 27.00
N ASP A 132 -14.37 23.15 26.09
CA ASP A 132 -13.15 23.96 26.25
C ASP A 132 -13.34 25.18 27.19
N VAL A 133 -14.57 25.61 27.47
CA VAL A 133 -14.84 26.80 28.31
C VAL A 133 -14.61 26.52 29.80
N ASP A 134 -14.80 25.28 30.26
CA ASP A 134 -14.57 24.91 31.66
C ASP A 134 -13.08 24.82 32.03
N GLY A 135 -12.20 24.63 31.04
CA GLY A 135 -10.75 24.52 31.23
C GLY A 135 -10.05 25.84 31.56
N GLU A 136 -10.57 26.97 31.08
CA GLU A 136 -9.91 28.28 31.26
C GLU A 136 -10.38 29.02 32.53
N ARG A 137 -11.58 28.68 33.05
CA ARG A 137 -12.09 29.23 34.32
C ARG A 137 -11.39 28.66 35.56
N ALA A 138 -10.87 27.44 35.49
CA ALA A 138 -10.16 26.80 36.60
C ALA A 138 -8.78 27.43 36.89
N ARG A 139 -8.17 28.13 35.93
CA ARG A 139 -6.84 28.77 36.10
C ARG A 139 -6.90 30.19 36.67
N ALA A 140 -8.05 30.86 36.57
CA ALA A 140 -8.26 32.20 37.10
C ALA A 140 -8.64 32.21 38.61
N GLY A 141 -9.09 31.09 39.17
CA GLY A 141 -9.53 30.99 40.57
C GLY A 141 -8.41 30.79 41.60
N ALA A 142 -7.19 30.45 41.19
CA ALA A 142 -6.11 30.06 42.12
C ALA A 142 -5.22 31.22 42.62
N LYS A 143 -5.62 32.49 42.45
CA LYS A 143 -4.81 33.66 42.86
C LYS A 143 -5.39 34.55 43.97
N SER A 144 -6.54 34.23 44.58
CA SER A 144 -7.24 35.17 45.47
C SER A 144 -7.52 34.70 46.90
N THR A 145 -6.62 33.95 47.54
CA THR A 145 -6.70 33.70 49.00
C THR A 145 -5.32 33.62 49.64
N ALA A 146 -4.63 34.74 49.79
CA ALA A 146 -3.50 34.89 50.72
C ALA A 146 -3.26 36.38 51.01
N GLU A 147 -4.06 36.97 51.92
CA GLU A 147 -3.69 38.15 52.72
C GLU A 147 -4.89 38.60 53.57
N VAL A 148 -5.16 37.91 54.69
CA VAL A 148 -5.69 38.55 55.90
C VAL A 148 -5.22 37.71 57.08
N GLY A 149 -4.31 38.24 57.90
CA GLY A 149 -4.08 37.63 59.21
C GLY A 149 -2.76 37.92 59.89
N SER A 150 -2.35 39.18 60.07
CA SER A 150 -1.58 39.50 61.27
C SER A 150 -1.59 40.98 61.66
N GLN A 151 -1.68 41.16 62.97
CA GLN A 151 -1.10 42.23 63.77
C GLN A 151 -1.98 43.44 64.10
N HIS A 152 -2.67 43.38 65.24
CA HIS A 152 -2.46 44.42 66.26
C HIS A 152 -2.70 43.94 67.70
N ARG A 153 -1.67 44.18 68.53
CA ARG A 153 -1.57 44.02 69.98
C ARG A 153 -1.17 45.40 70.53
N GLY A 154 -1.77 45.82 71.65
CA GLY A 154 -1.41 47.01 72.44
C GLY A 154 -2.41 48.15 72.21
N VAL A 155 -3.02 48.74 73.23
CA VAL A 155 -2.51 49.09 74.57
C VAL A 155 -3.58 48.83 75.63
#